data_AF-A0A024P889-F1
#
_entry.id   AF-A0A024P889-F1
#
_cell.length_a   1.000
_cell.length_b   1.000
_cell.length_c   1.000
_cell.angle_alpha   90.00
_cell.angle_beta   90.00
_cell.angle_gamma   90.00
#
_symmetry.space_group_name_H-M   'P 1'
#
loop_
_entity.id
_entity.type
_entity.pdbx_description
1 polymer ?
#
loop_
_entity_poly.entity_id
_entity_poly.type
_entity_poly.pdbx_seq_one_letter_code
_entity_poly.pdbx_strand_id
1 'polypeptide(L)' 'MVKSIKGQFVLILLAAFGFIIHSFSYIEFTGEERFLFNRILFYFIMILSVFNAGMITQKYIHLRKKKKSSVLS' A
#
# COMPACT_ATOMS: atom_id res chain seq x y z
N MET A 1 15.14 -4.27 7.74
CA MET A 1 15.04 -3.63 6.41
C MET A 1 15.10 -4.72 5.34
N VAL A 2 13.98 -5.04 4.70
CA VAL A 2 13.96 -6.11 3.67
C VAL A 2 14.86 -5.68 2.52
N LYS A 3 15.97 -6.40 2.30
CA LYS A 3 17.02 -6.02 1.32
C LYS A 3 16.53 -6.05 -0.14
N SER A 4 15.40 -6.70 -0.42
CA SER A 4 14.88 -6.87 -1.78
C SER A 4 13.74 -5.90 -2.08
N ILE A 5 13.89 -5.09 -3.13
CA ILE A 5 12.84 -4.22 -3.69
C ILE A 5 11.55 -4.99 -4.03
N LYS A 6 11.68 -6.24 -4.49
CA LYS A 6 10.52 -7.09 -4.78
C LYS A 6 9.79 -7.49 -3.50
N GLY A 7 10.53 -7.76 -2.42
CA GLY A 7 9.95 -8.09 -1.12
C GLY A 7 9.23 -6.89 -0.48
N GLN A 8 9.85 -5.70 -0.55
CA GLN A 8 9.22 -4.45 -0.11
C GLN A 8 7.91 -4.18 -0.87
N PHE A 9 7.90 -4.46 -2.18
CA PHE A 9 6.71 -4.28 -3.00
C PHE A 9 5.55 -5.18 -2.56
N VAL A 10 5.81 -6.49 -2.37
CA VAL A 10 4.78 -7.44 -1.91
C VAL A 10 4.26 -7.05 -0.52
N LEU A 11 5.15 -6.69 0.40
CA LEU A 11 4.74 -6.27 1.75
C LEU A 11 3.87 -5.02 1.76
N ILE A 12 4.16 -4.05 0.89
CA ILE A 12 3.38 -2.81 0.80
C ILE A 12 2.02 -3.05 0.16
N LEU A 13 1.92 -3.95 -0.83
CA LEU A 13 0.64 -4.42 -1.35
C LEU A 13 -0.18 -5.13 -0.27
N LEU A 14 0.43 -6.07 0.46
CA LEU A 14 -0.25 -6.79 1.55
C LEU A 14 -0.73 -5.82 2.64
N ALA A 15 0.08 -4.84 3.01
CA ALA A 15 -0.31 -3.81 3.97
C ALA A 15 -1.50 -2.99 3.46
N ALA A 16 -1.47 -2.53 2.21
CA ALA A 16 -2.58 -1.78 1.62
C ALA A 16 -3.88 -2.60 1.61
N PHE A 17 -3.83 -3.87 1.17
CA PHE A 17 -5.00 -4.76 1.21
C PHE A 17 -5.49 -5.01 2.63
N GLY A 18 -4.59 -5.19 3.60
CA GLY A 18 -4.94 -5.33 5.01
C GLY A 18 -5.72 -4.12 5.55
N PHE A 19 -5.27 -2.91 5.23
CA PHE A 19 -5.97 -1.68 5.64
C PHE A 19 -7.33 -1.52 4.95
N ILE A 20 -7.47 -1.94 3.69
CA ILE A 20 -8.75 -1.94 2.98
C ILE A 20 -9.73 -2.91 3.65
N ILE A 21 -9.32 -4.16 3.87
CA ILE A 21 -10.15 -5.19 4.51
C ILE A 21 -10.54 -4.76 5.93
N HIS A 22 -9.59 -4.22 6.69
CA HIS A 22 -9.86 -3.68 8.03
C HIS A 22 -10.90 -2.56 7.98
N SER A 23 -10.78 -1.63 7.03
CA SER A 23 -11.74 -0.54 6.88
C SER A 23 -13.15 -1.03 6.57
N PHE A 24 -13.30 -2.07 5.75
CA PHE A 24 -14.60 -2.68 5.47
C PHE A 24 -15.15 -3.52 6.63
N SER A 25 -14.29 -4.23 7.36
CA SER A 25 -14.71 -5.11 8.46
C SER A 25 -15.21 -4.34 9.69
N TYR A 26 -14.74 -3.11 9.90
CA TYR A 26 -15.11 -2.27 11.04
C TYR A 26 -16.29 -1.33 10.77
N ILE A 27 -16.99 -1.46 9.63
CA ILE A 27 -18.14 -0.61 9.27
C ILE A 27 -19.20 -0.58 10.39
N GLU A 28 -19.48 -1.70 11.06
CA GLU A 28 -20.45 -1.75 12.17
C GLU A 28 -20.00 -0.99 13.43
N PHE A 29 -18.70 -0.85 13.68
CA PHE A 29 -18.14 -0.09 14.81
C PHE A 29 -17.97 1.41 14.51
N THR A 30 -18.21 1.86 13.28
CA THR A 30 -18.04 3.27 12.89
C THR A 30 -19.16 4.20 13.38
N GLY A 31 -20.25 3.66 13.95
CA GLY A 31 -21.33 4.47 14.52
C GLY A 31 -21.00 5.09 15.89
N GLU A 32 -20.03 4.54 16.63
CA GLU A 32 -19.70 5.03 17.97
C GLU A 32 -18.65 6.15 17.95
N GLU A 33 -18.97 7.30 18.56
CA GLU A 33 -18.07 8.47 18.63
C GLU A 33 -16.75 8.20 19.37
N ARG A 34 -16.73 7.19 20.24
CA ARG A 34 -15.54 6.76 21.00
C ARG A 34 -14.37 6.33 20.11
N PHE A 35 -14.65 5.91 18.87
CA PHE A 35 -13.65 5.40 17.93
C PHE A 35 -13.39 6.34 16.74
N LEU A 36 -13.92 7.56 16.77
CA LEU A 36 -13.87 8.51 15.65
C LEU A 36 -12.41 8.87 15.28
N PHE A 37 -11.55 9.10 16.28
CA PHE A 37 -10.13 9.37 16.06
C PHE A 37 -9.40 8.19 15.41
N ASN A 38 -9.59 6.97 15.93
CA ASN A 38 -8.99 5.76 15.37
C ASN A 38 -9.45 5.55 13.93
N ARG A 39 -10.73 5.76 13.64
CA ARG A 39 -11.28 5.65 12.28
C ARG A 39 -10.61 6.61 11.30
N ILE A 40 -10.49 7.89 11.68
CA ILE A 40 -9.80 8.89 10.86
C ILE A 40 -8.34 8.48 10.62
N LEU A 41 -7.62 8.09 11.68
CA LEU A 41 -6.23 7.68 11.59
C LEU A 41 -6.04 6.47 10.65
N PHE A 42 -6.88 5.44 10.78
CA PHE A 42 -6.81 4.26 9.92
C PHE A 42 -7.14 4.59 8.45
N TYR A 43 -8.07 5.52 8.18
CA TYR A 43 -8.30 5.99 6.81
C TYR A 43 -7.08 6.72 6.24
N PHE A 44 -6.42 7.58 7.03
CA PHE A 44 -5.17 8.21 6.59
C PHE A 44 -4.08 7.18 6.28
N ILE A 45 -3.90 6.18 7.15
CA ILE A 45 -2.90 5.12 6.94
C ILE A 45 -3.25 4.28 5.71
N MET A 46 -4.53 3.99 5.47
CA MET A 46 -4.99 3.30 4.26
C MET A 46 -4.63 4.08 3.00
N ILE A 47 -4.96 5.38 2.95
CA ILE A 47 -4.65 6.24 1.79
C ILE A 47 -3.15 6.28 1.52
N LEU A 48 -2.33 6.48 2.56
CA LEU A 48 -0.87 6.49 2.44
C LEU A 48 -0.32 5.14 1.97
N SER A 49 -0.89 4.03 2.45
CA SER A 49 -0.48 2.68 2.04
C SER A 49 -0.78 2.42 0.57
N VAL A 50 -1.98 2.80 0.11
CA VAL A 50 -2.38 2.67 -1.30
C VAL A 50 -1.52 3.56 -2.20
N PHE A 51 -1.26 4.80 -1.79
CA PHE A 51 -0.39 5.72 -2.54
C PHE A 51 1.03 5.16 -2.67
N ASN A 52 1.60 4.65 -1.57
CA ASN A 52 2.92 4.01 -1.59
C ASN A 52 2.95 2.76 -2.47
N ALA A 53 1.90 1.94 -2.45
CA ALA A 53 1.79 0.79 -3.35
C ALA A 53 1.79 1.22 -4.82
N GLY A 54 1.07 2.29 -5.16
CA GLY A 54 1.06 2.89 -6.50
C GLY A 54 2.44 3.38 -6.94
N MET A 55 3.10 4.18 -6.10
CA MET A 55 4.44 4.72 -6.39
C MET A 55 5.48 3.61 -6.64
N ILE A 56 5.49 2.58 -5.81
CA ILE A 56 6.44 1.48 -5.96
C ILE A 56 6.11 0.64 -7.19
N THR A 57 4.82 0.46 -7.52
CA THR A 57 4.41 -0.18 -8.77
C THR A 57 5.00 0.57 -9.97
N GLN A 58 4.87 1.90 -10.00
CA GLN A 58 5.44 2.72 -11.07
C GLN A 58 6.97 2.59 -11.14
N LYS A 59 7.65 2.63 -9.98
CA LYS A 59 9.10 2.45 -9.89
C LYS A 59 9.53 1.06 -10.40
N TYR A 60 8.77 0.02 -10.08
CA TYR A 60 9.02 -1.34 -10.54
C TYR A 60 8.86 -1.48 -12.06
N ILE A 61 7.80 -0.89 -12.63
CA ILE A 61 7.57 -0.86 -14.09
C ILE A 61 8.71 -0.11 -14.79
N HIS A 62 9.12 1.04 -14.27
CA HIS A 62 10.22 1.82 -14.83
C HIS A 62 11.54 1.05 -14.83
N LEU A 63 11.89 0.40 -13.71
CA LEU A 63 13.07 -0.46 -13.61
C LEU A 63 13.04 -1.62 -14.62
N ARG A 64 11.88 -2.26 -14.80
CA ARG A 64 11.70 -3.30 -15.83
C ARG A 64 11.91 -2.77 -17.25
N LYS A 65 11.35 -1.59 -17.58
CA LYS A 65 11.53 -0.95 -18.89
C LYS A 65 13.00 -0.62 -19.16
N LYS A 66 13.70 -0.03 -18.18
CA LYS A 66 15.14 0.29 -18.29
C LYS A 66 15.99 -0.96 -18.52
N LYS A 67 15.74 -2.03 -17.76
CA LYS A 67 16.43 -3.32 -17.93
C LYS A 67 16.18 -3.95 -19.30
N LYS A 68 14.97 -3.84 -19.85
CA LYS A 68 14.67 -4.35 -21.19
C LYS A 68 15.41 -3.58 -22.28
N SER A 69 15.50 -2.25 -22.15
CA SER A 69 16.20 -1.40 -23.12
C SER A 69 17.71 -1.62 -23.13
N SER A 70 18.33 -1.91 -21.97
CA SER A 70 19.77 -2.18 -21.89
C SER A 70 20.19 -3.58 -22.35
N VAL A 71 19.24 -4.49 -22.60
CA VAL A 71 19.51 -5.84 -23.10
C VAL A 71 19.37 -5.90 -24.63
N LEU A 72 18.71 -4.90 -25.24
CA LEU A 72 18.55 -4.77 -26.69
C LEU A 72 19.61 -3.86 -27.35
N SER A 73 20.46 -3.21 -26.56
CA SER A 73 21.63 -2.41 -27.01
C SER A 73 22.90 -3.23 -26.89
#